data_AF-A0A7C5KR13-F1
#
_entry.id   AF-A0A7C5KR13-F1
#
_cell.length_a   1.000
_cell.length_b   1.000
_cell.length_c   1.000
_cell.angle_alpha   90.00
_cell.angle_beta   90.00
_cell.angle_gamma   90.00
#
_symmetry.space_group_name_H-M   'P 1'
#
loop_
_entity.id
_entity.type
_entity.pdbx_description
1 polymer ?
#
loop_
_entity_poly.entity_id
_entity_poly.type
_entity_poly.pdbx_seq_one_letter_code
_entity_poly.pdbx_strand_id
1 'polypeptide(L)'
;MAETGQFASAVICLPGFASAHSLASYLQTAGIETRIIEDCRNPDEQGLAAGAIFAPPQVLDKLPTRPDGTPRPWRIAMTEIGETRAEEMVLHGSADDLMMQPVSRAGAIAMIARLAKGSPRGPAAVTSREESRRDLPQFTGTQVLVADDNAVNREVIIEVLRQLGVNADVAHDGRQAADMWKNGSYQLIFMDCSMPVLDGYQATIEIRNTEKATGRTPVPVIALTAQVAGDDTERWRKAGMNDFITKPFTVKTIANAMSALLGAPAPVSQPMTAAPANTQAPAGKERQTEQAAPDLEPVIDMDVINDLKDSGGGSNALLERVLVLFEENAAISLKEIEDASGSDEADNLADAAHALKSMCANIGAARTAAACARLELAMRRGDEIDIPGSLREISQTLAATLDEIQTLRQASL
;
A
#
# COMPACT_ATOMS: atom_id res chain seq x y z
N MET A 1 -10.69 -29.71 -26.37
CA MET A 1 -9.23 -29.54 -26.29
C MET A 1 -8.88 -28.45 -27.29
N ALA A 2 -8.73 -27.21 -26.82
CA ALA A 2 -8.39 -26.08 -27.69
C ALA A 2 -6.88 -26.10 -27.95
N GLU A 3 -6.49 -25.84 -29.19
CA GLU A 3 -5.10 -25.84 -29.66
C GLU A 3 -4.22 -24.90 -28.83
N THR A 4 -3.41 -25.49 -27.94
CA THR A 4 -2.39 -24.83 -27.10
C THR A 4 -1.17 -24.35 -27.90
N GLY A 5 -1.24 -24.29 -29.22
CA GLY A 5 -0.06 -24.22 -30.09
C GLY A 5 0.69 -22.88 -30.10
N GLN A 6 0.09 -21.77 -29.66
CA GLN A 6 0.67 -20.44 -29.86
C GLN A 6 1.28 -19.79 -28.61
N PHE A 7 0.97 -20.27 -27.41
CA PHE A 7 1.49 -19.73 -26.14
C PHE A 7 2.03 -20.84 -25.23
N ALA A 8 2.98 -21.62 -25.77
CA ALA A 8 3.68 -22.68 -25.05
C ALA A 8 4.98 -22.20 -24.39
N SER A 9 5.52 -21.07 -24.87
CA SER A 9 6.77 -20.49 -24.38
C SER A 9 6.70 -18.97 -24.25
N ALA A 10 7.47 -18.42 -23.31
CA ALA A 10 7.54 -16.99 -23.03
C ALA A 10 8.99 -16.54 -22.74
N VAL A 11 9.34 -15.39 -23.27
CA VAL A 11 10.61 -14.70 -22.99
C VAL A 11 10.34 -13.46 -22.16
N ILE A 12 11.16 -13.25 -21.13
CA ILE A 12 11.08 -12.11 -20.22
C ILE A 12 12.38 -11.32 -20.36
N CYS A 13 12.29 -10.12 -20.91
CA CYS A 13 13.39 -9.18 -21.11
C CYS A 13 13.12 -7.95 -20.24
N LEU A 14 13.29 -8.07 -18.93
CA LEU A 14 13.04 -7.01 -17.95
C LEU A 14 14.36 -6.61 -17.26
N PRO A 15 14.74 -5.32 -17.26
CA PRO A 15 15.80 -4.85 -16.38
C PRO A 15 15.28 -4.85 -14.93
N GLY A 16 15.92 -5.62 -14.05
CA GLY A 16 15.55 -5.78 -12.64
C GLY A 16 15.18 -7.22 -12.28
N PHE A 17 15.78 -7.74 -11.19
CA PHE A 17 15.72 -9.17 -10.86
C PHE A 17 14.34 -9.63 -10.35
N ALA A 18 13.66 -8.88 -9.48
CA ALA A 18 12.42 -9.35 -8.84
C ALA A 18 11.25 -9.58 -9.80
N SER A 19 10.88 -8.58 -10.61
CA SER A 19 9.70 -8.69 -11.50
C SER A 19 9.85 -9.78 -12.57
N ALA A 20 11.08 -9.99 -13.05
CA ALA A 20 11.37 -11.03 -14.03
C ALA A 20 11.16 -12.44 -13.45
N HIS A 21 11.66 -12.68 -12.22
CA HIS A 21 11.53 -13.96 -11.55
C HIS A 21 10.10 -14.24 -11.07
N SER A 22 9.38 -13.24 -10.57
CA SER A 22 7.96 -13.40 -10.20
C SER A 22 7.11 -13.80 -11.41
N LEU A 23 7.27 -13.09 -12.53
CA LEU A 23 6.56 -13.41 -13.76
C LEU A 23 6.94 -14.79 -14.30
N ALA A 24 8.24 -15.15 -14.28
CA ALA A 24 8.70 -16.47 -14.66
C ALA A 24 8.05 -17.57 -13.83
N SER A 25 8.01 -17.42 -12.50
CA SER A 25 7.38 -18.37 -11.58
C SER A 25 5.89 -18.58 -11.89
N TYR A 26 5.14 -17.51 -12.16
CA TYR A 26 3.72 -17.61 -12.52
C TYR A 26 3.50 -18.33 -13.86
N LEU A 27 4.33 -18.03 -14.86
CA LEU A 27 4.27 -18.67 -16.18
C LEU A 27 4.65 -20.17 -16.10
N GLN A 28 5.70 -20.52 -15.36
CA GLN A 28 6.12 -21.90 -15.12
C GLN A 28 5.04 -22.71 -14.41
N THR A 29 4.40 -22.12 -13.39
CA THR A 29 3.28 -22.74 -12.67
C THR A 29 2.11 -23.03 -13.61
N ALA A 30 1.91 -22.22 -14.63
CA ALA A 30 0.91 -22.43 -15.67
C ALA A 30 1.35 -23.40 -16.77
N GLY A 31 2.54 -24.02 -16.66
CA GLY A 31 3.08 -24.98 -17.63
C GLY A 31 3.69 -24.35 -18.88
N ILE A 32 4.04 -23.06 -18.83
CA ILE A 32 4.64 -22.33 -19.95
C ILE A 32 6.16 -22.39 -19.80
N GLU A 33 6.85 -22.77 -20.88
CA GLU A 33 8.31 -22.75 -20.91
C GLU A 33 8.80 -21.29 -20.86
N THR A 34 9.67 -20.96 -19.92
CA THR A 34 10.07 -19.57 -19.67
C THR A 34 11.57 -19.39 -19.75
N ARG A 35 11.98 -18.26 -20.30
CA ARG A 35 13.38 -17.84 -20.32
C ARG A 35 13.51 -16.37 -19.97
N ILE A 36 14.39 -16.07 -19.02
CA ILE A 36 14.75 -14.70 -18.67
C ILE A 36 15.99 -14.33 -19.48
N ILE A 37 15.97 -13.16 -20.13
CA ILE A 37 17.12 -12.61 -20.88
C ILE A 37 17.55 -11.32 -20.17
N GLU A 38 18.75 -11.35 -19.60
CA GLU A 38 19.32 -10.21 -18.87
C GLU A 38 19.80 -9.11 -19.84
N ASP A 39 20.43 -9.48 -20.96
CA ASP A 39 20.87 -8.52 -21.98
C ASP A 39 19.78 -8.29 -23.03
N CYS A 40 18.87 -7.37 -22.71
CA CYS A 40 17.75 -7.01 -23.57
C CYS A 40 18.16 -6.28 -24.88
N ARG A 41 19.46 -6.03 -25.11
CA ARG A 41 19.95 -5.37 -26.35
C ARG A 41 19.99 -6.34 -27.53
N ASN A 42 20.02 -7.64 -27.28
CA ASN A 42 20.06 -8.66 -28.33
C ASN A 42 19.18 -9.85 -27.92
N PRO A 43 17.84 -9.74 -27.99
CA PRO A 43 16.97 -10.89 -27.83
C PRO A 43 17.39 -11.89 -28.92
N ASP A 44 17.84 -13.06 -28.51
CA ASP A 44 18.36 -14.09 -29.40
C ASP A 44 17.36 -14.46 -30.51
N GLU A 45 17.86 -15.06 -31.60
CA GLU A 45 17.03 -15.52 -32.73
C GLU A 45 15.91 -16.49 -32.28
N GLN A 46 16.07 -17.12 -31.10
CA GLN A 46 15.10 -17.98 -30.42
C GLN A 46 13.99 -17.22 -29.68
N GLY A 47 14.23 -15.99 -29.21
CA GLY A 47 13.21 -15.17 -28.56
C GLY A 47 12.09 -14.73 -29.51
N LEU A 48 12.42 -14.61 -30.81
CA LEU A 48 11.44 -14.40 -31.88
C LEU A 48 10.57 -15.62 -32.18
N ALA A 49 10.95 -16.81 -31.71
CA ALA A 49 10.20 -18.05 -31.85
C ALA A 49 9.30 -18.36 -30.63
N ALA A 50 9.35 -17.52 -29.58
CA ALA A 50 8.52 -17.69 -28.39
C ALA A 50 7.03 -17.41 -28.70
N GLY A 51 6.15 -17.91 -27.83
CA GLY A 51 4.73 -17.57 -27.86
C GLY A 51 4.41 -16.15 -27.37
N ALA A 52 5.19 -15.64 -26.41
CA ALA A 52 5.12 -14.24 -25.98
C ALA A 52 6.48 -13.68 -25.55
N ILE A 53 6.62 -12.35 -25.61
CA ILE A 53 7.74 -11.57 -25.09
C ILE A 53 7.18 -10.51 -24.15
N PHE A 54 7.71 -10.46 -22.93
CA PHE A 54 7.46 -9.43 -21.93
C PHE A 54 8.67 -8.53 -21.84
N ALA A 55 8.56 -7.25 -22.20
CA ALA A 55 9.70 -6.34 -22.19
C ALA A 55 9.29 -4.86 -22.08
N PRO A 56 10.19 -3.97 -21.63
CA PRO A 56 9.98 -2.53 -21.66
C PRO A 56 9.80 -1.99 -23.09
N PRO A 57 9.17 -0.82 -23.25
CA PRO A 57 8.92 -0.23 -24.56
C PRO A 57 10.16 -0.10 -25.44
N GLN A 58 11.30 0.28 -24.85
CA GLN A 58 12.57 0.53 -25.55
C GLN A 58 13.18 -0.75 -26.14
N VAL A 59 12.81 -1.91 -25.61
CA VAL A 59 13.20 -3.24 -26.11
C VAL A 59 12.25 -3.70 -27.20
N LEU A 60 10.94 -3.54 -26.97
CA LEU A 60 9.92 -3.92 -27.93
C LEU A 60 10.01 -3.13 -29.24
N ASP A 61 10.41 -1.86 -29.19
CA ASP A 61 10.62 -1.00 -30.38
C ASP A 61 11.67 -1.55 -31.35
N LYS A 62 12.63 -2.32 -30.84
CA LYS A 62 13.72 -2.90 -31.64
C LYS A 62 13.31 -4.21 -32.31
N LEU A 63 12.16 -4.76 -31.95
CA LEU A 63 11.66 -6.01 -32.52
C LEU A 63 10.98 -5.75 -33.87
N PRO A 64 11.29 -6.54 -34.92
CA PRO A 64 10.80 -6.31 -36.27
C PRO A 64 9.26 -6.31 -36.34
N THR A 65 8.64 -5.23 -36.81
CA THR A 65 7.19 -5.14 -37.01
C THR A 65 6.73 -6.14 -38.09
N ARG A 66 5.46 -6.57 -38.09
CA ARG A 66 4.93 -7.59 -39.03
C ARG A 66 5.15 -7.15 -40.48
N PRO A 67 5.92 -7.88 -41.30
CA PRO A 67 5.76 -7.86 -42.75
C PRO A 67 4.95 -9.11 -43.12
N ASP A 68 3.70 -8.92 -43.51
CA ASP A 68 2.92 -9.92 -44.26
C ASP A 68 2.72 -11.32 -43.63
N GLY A 69 2.11 -11.36 -42.45
CA GLY A 69 1.34 -12.54 -42.02
C GLY A 69 2.11 -13.72 -41.40
N THR A 70 3.41 -13.61 -41.16
CA THR A 70 4.16 -14.61 -40.39
C THR A 70 3.77 -14.59 -38.89
N PRO A 71 3.77 -15.75 -38.19
CA PRO A 71 3.50 -15.79 -36.76
C PRO A 71 4.66 -15.13 -35.99
N ARG A 72 4.34 -14.15 -35.14
CA ARG A 72 5.28 -13.53 -34.17
C ARG A 72 4.76 -13.73 -32.74
N PRO A 73 5.64 -13.72 -31.72
CA PRO A 73 5.23 -13.69 -30.32
C PRO A 73 4.27 -12.54 -30.03
N TRP A 74 3.38 -12.77 -29.07
CA TRP A 74 2.66 -11.69 -28.40
C TRP A 74 3.64 -10.75 -27.70
N ARG A 75 3.52 -9.45 -27.93
CA ARG A 75 4.36 -8.41 -27.31
C ARG A 75 3.60 -7.78 -26.17
N ILE A 76 4.10 -7.99 -24.96
CA ILE A 76 3.51 -7.46 -23.74
C ILE A 76 4.42 -6.34 -23.25
N ALA A 77 3.94 -5.10 -23.37
CA ALA A 77 4.65 -3.92 -22.92
C ALA A 77 4.61 -3.86 -21.39
N MET A 78 5.78 -3.98 -20.78
CA MET A 78 5.96 -3.81 -19.34
C MET A 78 6.02 -2.31 -19.08
N THR A 79 5.18 -1.81 -18.16
CA THR A 79 5.02 -0.36 -17.94
C THR A 79 4.98 -0.04 -16.46
N GLU A 80 5.48 1.14 -16.11
CA GLU A 80 5.37 1.71 -14.77
C GLU A 80 4.31 2.82 -14.70
N ILE A 81 4.16 3.44 -13.53
CA ILE A 81 3.32 4.62 -13.38
C ILE A 81 3.90 5.79 -14.13
N GLY A 82 3.05 6.53 -14.83
CA GLY A 82 3.44 7.78 -15.47
C GLY A 82 4.22 7.58 -16.76
N GLU A 83 4.53 6.33 -17.13
CA GLU A 83 5.05 5.98 -18.44
C GLU A 83 3.89 5.85 -19.44
N THR A 84 3.88 6.70 -20.46
CA THR A 84 2.87 6.70 -21.54
C THR A 84 3.29 5.85 -22.74
N ARG A 85 4.58 5.51 -22.84
CA ARG A 85 5.15 4.88 -24.04
C ARG A 85 4.56 3.49 -24.30
N ALA A 86 4.35 2.70 -23.26
CA ALA A 86 3.70 1.39 -23.39
C ALA A 86 2.24 1.52 -23.91
N GLU A 87 1.53 2.54 -23.46
CA GLU A 87 0.16 2.83 -23.91
C GLU A 87 0.15 3.22 -25.39
N GLU A 88 1.06 4.11 -25.80
CA GLU A 88 1.26 4.48 -27.21
C GLU A 88 1.58 3.27 -28.09
N MET A 89 2.45 2.36 -27.62
CA MET A 89 2.77 1.14 -28.35
C MET A 89 1.57 0.23 -28.56
N VAL A 90 0.71 0.10 -27.54
CA VAL A 90 -0.51 -0.70 -27.63
C VAL A 90 -1.53 -0.04 -28.56
N LEU A 91 -1.70 1.29 -28.48
CA LEU A 91 -2.59 2.05 -29.36
C LEU A 91 -2.16 1.99 -30.84
N HIS A 92 -0.85 2.02 -31.09
CA HIS A 92 -0.27 1.93 -32.43
C HIS A 92 -0.03 0.48 -32.91
N GLY A 93 -0.44 -0.52 -32.14
CA GLY A 93 -0.33 -1.94 -32.51
C GLY A 93 1.10 -2.49 -32.56
N SER A 94 2.06 -1.77 -31.95
CA SER A 94 3.45 -2.21 -31.78
C SER A 94 3.61 -3.14 -30.57
N ALA A 95 2.68 -3.08 -29.62
CA ALA A 95 2.46 -4.05 -28.54
C ALA A 95 1.03 -4.59 -28.60
N ASP A 96 0.83 -5.82 -28.12
CA ASP A 96 -0.46 -6.52 -28.16
C ASP A 96 -1.23 -6.41 -26.83
N ASP A 97 -0.54 -6.20 -25.71
CA ASP A 97 -1.12 -5.87 -24.40
C ASP A 97 -0.08 -5.10 -23.56
N LEU A 98 -0.47 -4.62 -22.39
CA LEU A 98 0.43 -4.02 -21.39
C LEU A 98 0.31 -4.71 -20.03
N MET A 99 1.37 -4.68 -19.25
CA MET A 99 1.41 -5.20 -17.89
C MET A 99 2.12 -4.20 -16.98
N MET A 100 1.44 -3.83 -15.89
CA MET A 100 2.01 -3.00 -14.84
C MET A 100 3.13 -3.74 -14.13
N GLN A 101 4.24 -3.06 -13.94
CA GLN A 101 5.22 -3.42 -12.93
C GLN A 101 4.83 -2.73 -11.61
N PRO A 102 5.13 -3.34 -10.45
CA PRO A 102 5.59 -4.72 -10.30
C PRO A 102 4.49 -5.74 -10.66
N VAL A 103 4.91 -6.94 -11.09
CA VAL A 103 3.97 -7.97 -11.58
C VAL A 103 3.23 -8.63 -10.42
N SER A 104 1.94 -8.32 -10.26
CA SER A 104 1.08 -8.99 -9.28
C SER A 104 0.62 -10.37 -9.74
N ARG A 105 0.37 -11.29 -8.80
CA ARG A 105 -0.14 -12.64 -9.08
C ARG A 105 -1.45 -12.61 -9.85
N ALA A 106 -2.39 -11.75 -9.44
CA ALA A 106 -3.68 -11.60 -10.11
C ALA A 106 -3.52 -11.08 -11.54
N GLY A 107 -2.65 -10.09 -11.74
CA GLY A 107 -2.32 -9.54 -13.05
C GLY A 107 -1.69 -10.58 -13.99
N ALA A 108 -0.75 -11.37 -13.47
CA ALA A 108 -0.09 -12.46 -14.21
C ALA A 108 -1.08 -13.55 -14.62
N ILE A 109 -1.91 -14.05 -13.69
CA ILE A 109 -2.93 -15.08 -13.99
C ILE A 109 -3.91 -14.59 -15.05
N ALA A 110 -4.41 -13.36 -14.91
CA ALA A 110 -5.33 -12.78 -15.88
C ALA A 110 -4.69 -12.63 -17.27
N MET A 111 -3.41 -12.21 -17.33
CA MET A 111 -2.66 -12.14 -18.58
C MET A 111 -2.48 -13.52 -19.22
N ILE A 112 -2.02 -14.51 -18.46
CA ILE A 112 -1.84 -15.89 -18.92
C ILE A 112 -3.13 -16.45 -19.51
N ALA A 113 -4.25 -16.25 -18.81
CA ALA A 113 -5.56 -16.70 -19.29
C ALA A 113 -6.00 -16.03 -20.60
N ARG A 114 -5.62 -14.77 -20.83
CA ARG A 114 -5.89 -14.05 -22.09
C ARG A 114 -5.01 -14.55 -23.23
N LEU A 115 -3.71 -14.70 -22.98
CA LEU A 115 -2.75 -15.16 -23.98
C LEU A 115 -3.01 -16.62 -24.39
N ALA A 116 -3.39 -17.48 -23.44
CA ALA A 116 -3.80 -18.86 -23.72
C ALA A 116 -5.07 -18.95 -24.61
N LYS A 117 -5.92 -17.92 -24.60
CA LYS A 117 -7.09 -17.79 -25.49
C LYS A 117 -6.77 -17.06 -26.80
N GLY A 118 -5.51 -16.68 -27.02
CA GLY A 118 -5.11 -15.87 -28.18
C GLY A 118 -5.79 -14.49 -28.24
N SER A 119 -6.21 -13.96 -27.09
CA SER A 119 -7.03 -12.75 -27.01
C SER A 119 -6.39 -11.69 -26.09
N PRO A 120 -5.21 -11.14 -26.44
CA PRO A 120 -4.65 -9.99 -25.74
C PRO A 120 -5.59 -8.78 -25.89
N ARG A 121 -5.52 -7.84 -24.95
CA ARG A 121 -6.49 -6.72 -24.90
C ARG A 121 -6.33 -5.69 -26.02
N GLY A 122 -5.13 -5.52 -26.58
CA GLY A 122 -4.85 -4.43 -27.51
C GLY A 122 -5.22 -3.06 -26.90
N PRO A 123 -5.75 -2.12 -27.71
CA PRO A 123 -6.16 -0.78 -27.24
C PRO A 123 -7.08 -0.76 -26.01
N ALA A 124 -7.89 -1.82 -25.79
CA ALA A 124 -8.75 -1.93 -24.61
C ALA A 124 -7.96 -2.02 -23.29
N ALA A 125 -6.67 -2.37 -23.34
CA ALA A 125 -5.79 -2.38 -22.17
C ALA A 125 -5.60 -0.95 -21.60
N VAL A 126 -5.51 0.05 -22.47
CA VAL A 126 -5.33 1.46 -22.11
C VAL A 126 -6.65 2.01 -21.56
N THR A 127 -7.77 1.76 -22.25
CA THR A 127 -9.09 2.24 -21.79
C THR A 127 -9.48 1.65 -20.44
N SER A 128 -9.25 0.35 -20.20
CA SER A 128 -9.56 -0.29 -18.91
C SER A 128 -8.74 0.28 -17.74
N ARG A 129 -7.51 0.76 -18.00
CA ARG A 129 -6.63 1.40 -17.02
C ARG A 129 -7.09 2.83 -16.73
N GLU A 130 -7.44 3.58 -17.77
CA GLU A 130 -8.05 4.90 -17.61
C GLU A 130 -9.37 4.82 -16.86
N GLU A 131 -10.22 3.83 -17.15
CA GLU A 131 -11.48 3.58 -16.44
C GLU A 131 -11.24 3.26 -14.96
N SER A 132 -10.30 2.36 -14.65
CA SER A 132 -9.94 2.03 -13.25
C SER A 132 -9.38 3.23 -12.47
N ARG A 133 -8.68 4.16 -13.14
CA ARG A 133 -8.22 5.44 -12.54
C ARG A 133 -9.32 6.49 -12.44
N ARG A 134 -10.29 6.49 -13.36
CA ARG A 134 -11.48 7.37 -13.35
C ARG A 134 -12.52 6.94 -12.31
N ASP A 135 -12.50 5.68 -11.87
CA ASP A 135 -13.42 5.14 -10.86
C ASP A 135 -13.05 5.52 -9.41
N LEU A 136 -11.87 6.11 -9.17
CA LEU A 136 -11.53 6.67 -7.86
C LEU A 136 -12.07 8.10 -7.74
N PRO A 137 -12.76 8.44 -6.63
CA PRO A 137 -13.24 9.79 -6.41
C PRO A 137 -12.07 10.77 -6.34
N GLN A 138 -12.17 11.87 -7.08
CA GLN A 138 -11.15 12.92 -7.12
C GLN A 138 -11.58 14.10 -6.27
N PHE A 139 -10.73 14.49 -5.32
CA PHE A 139 -10.94 15.59 -4.38
C PHE A 139 -10.02 16.77 -4.71
N THR A 140 -9.86 17.06 -6.00
CA THR A 140 -8.96 18.09 -6.51
C THR A 140 -9.21 19.44 -5.85
N GLY A 141 -8.13 20.05 -5.33
CA GLY A 141 -8.20 21.36 -4.67
C GLY A 141 -8.56 21.30 -3.18
N THR A 142 -8.76 20.10 -2.63
CA THR A 142 -8.95 19.92 -1.17
C THR A 142 -7.60 20.05 -0.47
N GLN A 143 -7.57 20.86 0.59
CA GLN A 143 -6.48 21.03 1.55
C GLN A 143 -6.83 20.29 2.84
N VAL A 144 -6.00 19.32 3.20
CA VAL A 144 -6.16 18.52 4.42
C VAL A 144 -4.92 18.65 5.31
N LEU A 145 -5.11 18.47 6.61
CA LEU A 145 -4.01 18.36 7.57
C LEU A 145 -3.88 16.90 8.00
N VAL A 146 -2.68 16.36 7.96
CA VAL A 146 -2.34 15.04 8.48
C VAL A 146 -1.45 15.21 9.70
N ALA A 147 -1.85 14.63 10.83
CA ALA A 147 -1.06 14.58 12.06
C ALA A 147 -0.79 13.13 12.44
N ASP A 148 0.47 12.72 12.39
CA ASP A 148 0.94 11.38 12.79
C ASP A 148 2.43 11.51 13.15
N ASP A 149 2.86 10.94 14.27
CA ASP A 149 4.24 11.04 14.77
C ASP A 149 5.20 10.10 14.03
N ASN A 150 4.67 9.07 13.39
CA ASN A 150 5.43 8.08 12.65
C ASN A 150 5.65 8.49 11.19
N ALA A 151 6.92 8.66 10.80
CA ALA A 151 7.29 9.06 9.44
C ALA A 151 6.78 8.10 8.35
N VAL A 152 6.75 6.81 8.64
CA VAL A 152 6.28 5.77 7.71
C VAL A 152 4.78 5.91 7.48
N ASN A 153 3.98 6.08 8.55
CA ASN A 153 2.54 6.29 8.44
C ASN A 153 2.22 7.54 7.61
N ARG A 154 2.94 8.65 7.87
CA ARG A 154 2.79 9.92 7.13
C ARG A 154 3.03 9.75 5.64
N GLU A 155 4.11 9.06 5.26
CA GLU A 155 4.44 8.85 3.85
C GLU A 155 3.36 8.06 3.11
N VAL A 156 2.84 7.00 3.76
CA VAL A 156 1.76 6.17 3.20
C VAL A 156 0.48 6.98 2.97
N ILE A 157 0.02 7.72 3.98
CA ILE A 157 -1.23 8.50 3.85
C ILE A 157 -1.09 9.66 2.86
N ILE A 158 0.07 10.31 2.77
CA ILE A 158 0.33 11.37 1.79
C ILE A 158 0.25 10.81 0.36
N GLU A 159 0.84 9.64 0.11
CA GLU A 159 0.79 9.03 -1.22
C GLU A 159 -0.64 8.61 -1.60
N VAL A 160 -1.42 8.10 -0.64
CA VAL A 160 -2.84 7.81 -0.86
C VAL A 160 -3.62 9.09 -1.19
N LEU A 161 -3.42 10.17 -0.43
CA LEU A 161 -4.09 11.46 -0.65
C LEU A 161 -3.70 12.08 -1.99
N ARG A 162 -2.44 11.93 -2.40
CA ARG A 162 -1.94 12.39 -3.70
C ARG A 162 -2.67 11.72 -4.87
N GLN A 163 -2.94 10.42 -4.79
CA GLN A 163 -3.72 9.70 -5.82
C GLN A 163 -5.18 10.16 -5.93
N LEU A 164 -5.72 10.69 -4.84
CA LEU A 164 -7.06 11.29 -4.78
C LEU A 164 -7.07 12.77 -5.19
N GLY A 165 -5.92 13.34 -5.60
CA GLY A 165 -5.79 14.73 -6.01
C GLY A 165 -5.84 15.74 -4.85
N VAL A 166 -5.56 15.29 -3.63
CA VAL A 166 -5.63 16.09 -2.40
C VAL A 166 -4.26 16.71 -2.07
N ASN A 167 -4.25 17.96 -1.61
CA ASN A 167 -3.07 18.58 -1.02
C ASN A 167 -3.08 18.36 0.49
N ALA A 168 -1.96 17.88 1.04
CA ALA A 168 -1.84 17.57 2.46
C ALA A 168 -0.69 18.36 3.09
N ASP A 169 -0.99 19.09 4.15
CA ASP A 169 0.00 19.60 5.09
C ASP A 169 0.23 18.59 6.21
N VAL A 170 1.42 18.61 6.82
CA VAL A 170 1.87 17.58 7.75
C VAL A 170 2.25 18.16 9.11
N ALA A 171 1.71 17.56 10.16
CA ALA A 171 2.12 17.75 11.55
C ALA A 171 2.71 16.45 12.12
N HIS A 172 3.69 16.60 13.01
CA HIS A 172 4.46 15.53 13.64
C HIS A 172 3.98 15.19 15.06
N ASP A 173 3.08 16.00 15.62
CA ASP A 173 2.44 15.75 16.91
C ASP A 173 1.11 16.54 16.99
N GLY A 174 0.33 16.30 18.05
CA GLY A 174 -0.96 16.96 18.23
C GLY A 174 -0.87 18.47 18.50
N ARG A 175 0.24 18.95 19.08
CA ARG A 175 0.45 20.38 19.35
C ARG A 175 0.68 21.13 18.06
N GLN A 176 1.57 20.64 17.21
CA GLN A 176 1.81 21.19 15.89
C GLN A 176 0.54 21.15 15.04
N ALA A 177 -0.24 20.06 15.11
CA ALA A 177 -1.51 19.96 14.40
C ALA A 177 -2.50 21.06 14.82
N ALA A 178 -2.66 21.29 16.13
CA ALA A 178 -3.52 22.36 16.65
C ALA A 178 -3.04 23.76 16.21
N ASP A 179 -1.73 24.00 16.18
CA ASP A 179 -1.16 25.30 15.80
C ASP A 179 -1.21 25.55 14.29
N MET A 180 -0.99 24.51 13.47
CA MET A 180 -1.20 24.57 12.02
C MET A 180 -2.67 24.84 11.70
N TRP A 181 -3.60 24.13 12.34
CA TRP A 181 -5.03 24.35 12.15
C TRP A 181 -5.48 25.78 12.51
N LYS A 182 -4.92 26.40 13.55
CA LYS A 182 -5.24 27.79 13.93
C LYS A 182 -4.93 28.77 12.78
N ASN A 183 -3.81 28.56 12.09
CA ASN A 183 -3.27 29.46 11.06
C ASN A 183 -3.68 29.05 9.63
N GLY A 184 -4.06 27.80 9.41
CA GLY A 184 -4.44 27.24 8.11
C GLY A 184 -5.94 27.28 7.83
N SER A 185 -6.31 26.79 6.65
CA SER A 185 -7.69 26.59 6.21
C SER A 185 -7.83 25.20 5.62
N TYR A 186 -8.15 24.25 6.49
CA TYR A 186 -8.26 22.84 6.15
C TYR A 186 -9.74 22.44 6.02
N GLN A 187 -10.03 21.57 5.06
CA GLN A 187 -11.38 21.02 4.87
C GLN A 187 -11.57 19.71 5.63
N LEU A 188 -10.48 19.05 6.02
CA LEU A 188 -10.45 17.78 6.75
C LEU A 188 -9.14 17.67 7.52
N ILE A 189 -9.18 17.03 8.68
CA ILE A 189 -7.98 16.63 9.42
C ILE A 189 -7.98 15.11 9.59
N PHE A 190 -6.86 14.46 9.26
CA PHE A 190 -6.54 13.11 9.70
C PHE A 190 -5.65 13.22 10.94
N MET A 191 -6.10 12.66 12.06
CA MET A 191 -5.45 12.83 13.37
C MET A 191 -5.15 11.46 13.97
N ASP A 192 -3.87 11.14 14.15
CA ASP A 192 -3.46 9.97 14.92
C ASP A 192 -3.89 10.09 16.38
N CYS A 193 -4.48 9.02 16.92
CA CYS A 193 -4.98 9.02 18.28
C CYS A 193 -3.86 9.04 19.32
N SER A 194 -2.75 8.37 19.03
CA SER A 194 -1.63 8.20 19.95
C SER A 194 -0.41 8.92 19.39
N MET A 195 -0.05 10.06 20.00
CA MET A 195 1.13 10.85 19.63
C MET A 195 1.77 11.41 20.91
N PRO A 196 3.09 11.61 20.95
CA PRO A 196 3.78 12.28 22.06
C PRO A 196 3.38 13.75 22.18
N VAL A 197 3.73 14.37 23.31
CA VAL A 197 3.50 15.79 23.65
C VAL A 197 2.02 16.15 23.86
N LEU A 198 1.18 15.92 22.85
CA LEU A 198 -0.26 16.13 22.90
C LEU A 198 -0.92 15.04 22.07
N ASP A 199 -1.72 14.19 22.73
CA ASP A 199 -2.42 13.11 22.03
C ASP A 199 -3.50 13.66 21.07
N GLY A 200 -3.91 12.86 20.08
CA GLY A 200 -4.87 13.29 19.07
C GLY A 200 -6.25 13.65 19.62
N TYR A 201 -6.66 13.03 20.73
CA TYR A 201 -7.92 13.33 21.40
C TYR A 201 -7.88 14.71 22.04
N GLN A 202 -6.81 15.02 22.78
CA GLN A 202 -6.58 16.30 23.43
C GLN A 202 -6.40 17.41 22.40
N ALA A 203 -5.66 17.16 21.31
CA ALA A 203 -5.53 18.08 20.18
C ALA A 203 -6.90 18.40 19.57
N THR A 204 -7.74 17.39 19.35
CA THR A 204 -9.10 17.59 18.83
C THR A 204 -9.97 18.40 19.79
N ILE A 205 -9.90 18.12 21.10
CA ILE A 205 -10.63 18.90 22.11
C ILE A 205 -10.18 20.38 22.10
N GLU A 206 -8.88 20.65 21.97
CA GLU A 206 -8.34 22.02 21.87
C GLU A 206 -8.87 22.74 20.61
N ILE A 207 -8.87 22.05 19.46
CA ILE A 207 -9.43 22.56 18.20
C ILE A 207 -10.91 22.90 18.39
N ARG A 208 -11.72 21.97 18.92
CA ARG A 208 -13.16 22.15 19.16
C ARG A 208 -13.47 23.31 20.10
N ASN A 209 -12.67 23.49 21.15
CA ASN A 209 -12.82 24.61 22.08
C ASN A 209 -12.50 25.94 21.40
N THR A 210 -11.46 25.97 20.57
CA THR A 210 -11.07 27.16 19.82
C THR A 210 -12.11 27.52 18.75
N GLU A 211 -12.68 26.54 18.06
CA GLU A 211 -13.80 26.72 17.13
C GLU A 211 -14.99 27.40 17.79
N LYS A 212 -15.42 26.88 18.95
CA LYS A 212 -16.52 27.46 19.74
C LYS A 212 -16.20 28.89 20.20
N ALA A 213 -14.98 29.14 20.65
CA ALA A 213 -14.57 30.46 21.14
C ALA A 213 -14.47 31.51 20.02
N THR A 214 -14.07 31.10 18.81
CA THR A 214 -13.85 32.00 17.67
C THR A 214 -15.05 32.06 16.70
N GLY A 215 -16.05 31.19 16.88
CA GLY A 215 -17.18 31.06 15.97
C GLY A 215 -16.82 30.43 14.61
N ARG A 216 -15.65 29.76 14.50
CA ARG A 216 -15.27 29.03 13.30
C ARG A 216 -16.15 27.79 13.14
N THR A 217 -16.51 27.48 11.90
CA THR A 217 -17.22 26.24 11.57
C THR A 217 -16.35 25.03 11.95
N PRO A 218 -16.90 24.01 12.63
CA PRO A 218 -16.14 22.82 12.98
C PRO A 218 -15.55 22.12 11.76
N VAL A 219 -14.23 21.96 11.73
CA VAL A 219 -13.56 21.16 10.69
C VAL A 219 -13.81 19.68 10.96
N PRO A 220 -14.16 18.86 9.95
CA PRO A 220 -14.24 17.42 10.14
C PRO A 220 -12.87 16.83 10.52
N VAL A 221 -12.85 15.96 11.54
CA VAL A 221 -11.64 15.27 12.01
C VAL A 221 -11.87 13.76 11.94
N ILE A 222 -11.00 13.04 11.23
CA ILE A 222 -10.98 11.58 11.16
C ILE A 222 -9.86 11.07 12.07
N ALA A 223 -10.23 10.21 13.01
CA ALA A 223 -9.29 9.52 13.89
C ALA A 223 -8.51 8.45 13.11
N LEU A 224 -7.18 8.41 13.23
CA LEU A 224 -6.36 7.30 12.78
C LEU A 224 -6.02 6.45 14.01
N THR A 225 -6.40 5.17 14.01
CA THR A 225 -6.20 4.28 15.17
C THR A 225 -5.65 2.92 14.76
N ALA A 226 -4.79 2.30 15.56
CA ALA A 226 -4.33 0.94 15.29
C ALA A 226 -5.30 -0.17 15.77
N GLN A 227 -6.27 0.15 16.64
CA GLN A 227 -7.22 -0.84 17.15
C GLN A 227 -8.54 -0.19 17.61
N VAL A 228 -9.65 -0.89 17.38
CA VAL A 228 -10.97 -0.53 17.92
C VAL A 228 -11.42 -1.69 18.81
N ALA A 229 -10.94 -1.73 20.05
CA ALA A 229 -11.32 -2.76 21.02
C ALA A 229 -11.56 -2.14 22.40
N GLY A 230 -12.69 -2.48 23.03
CA GLY A 230 -13.02 -2.04 24.39
C GLY A 230 -13.57 -0.60 24.50
N ASP A 231 -13.33 0.03 25.65
CA ASP A 231 -13.81 1.38 26.03
C ASP A 231 -13.35 2.51 25.08
N ASP A 232 -12.39 2.25 24.16
CA ASP A 232 -11.90 3.19 23.15
C ASP A 232 -12.92 3.48 22.03
N THR A 233 -13.94 2.64 21.86
CA THR A 233 -14.99 2.83 20.83
C THR A 233 -15.75 4.15 20.95
N GLU A 234 -15.78 4.77 22.13
CA GLU A 234 -16.43 6.05 22.40
C GLU A 234 -15.46 7.23 22.59
N ARG A 235 -14.15 6.97 22.68
CA ARG A 235 -13.17 8.01 23.06
C ARG A 235 -12.99 9.06 21.97
N TRP A 236 -12.88 8.65 20.71
CA TRP A 236 -12.81 9.56 19.56
C TRP A 236 -14.10 10.38 19.39
N ARG A 237 -15.28 9.79 19.62
CA ARG A 237 -16.57 10.50 19.61
C ARG A 237 -16.65 11.56 20.70
N LYS A 238 -16.25 11.22 21.93
CA LYS A 238 -16.21 12.15 23.07
C LYS A 238 -15.24 13.31 22.86
N ALA A 239 -14.12 13.07 22.17
CA ALA A 239 -13.19 14.12 21.77
C ALA A 239 -13.77 15.07 20.70
N GLY A 240 -14.85 14.68 20.03
CA GLY A 240 -15.50 15.46 18.98
C GLY A 240 -14.99 15.17 17.57
N MET A 241 -14.40 13.99 17.35
CA MET A 241 -14.02 13.49 16.03
C MET A 241 -15.27 12.97 15.28
N ASN A 242 -15.21 13.00 13.94
CA ASN A 242 -16.35 12.75 13.05
C ASN A 242 -16.41 11.32 12.54
N ASP A 243 -15.25 10.70 12.32
CA ASP A 243 -15.13 9.32 11.87
C ASP A 243 -13.79 8.73 12.32
N PHE A 244 -13.55 7.45 12.04
CA PHE A 244 -12.28 6.78 12.32
C PHE A 244 -11.85 5.87 11.17
N ILE A 245 -10.54 5.68 11.04
CA ILE A 245 -9.92 4.72 10.12
C ILE A 245 -8.90 3.91 10.90
N THR A 246 -9.01 2.59 10.77
CA THR A 246 -8.01 1.67 11.33
C THR A 246 -6.77 1.63 10.43
N LYS A 247 -5.59 1.73 11.04
CA LYS A 247 -4.30 1.46 10.40
C LYS A 247 -4.17 -0.05 10.13
N PRO A 248 -3.57 -0.49 9.00
CA PRO A 248 -2.99 0.33 7.92
C PRO A 248 -4.04 0.92 6.96
N PHE A 249 -3.68 2.02 6.29
CA PHE A 249 -4.57 2.73 5.37
C PHE A 249 -4.54 2.14 3.96
N THR A 250 -5.67 2.23 3.25
CA THR A 250 -5.77 1.91 1.82
C THR A 250 -6.37 3.09 1.07
N VAL A 251 -6.13 3.17 -0.24
CA VAL A 251 -6.76 4.21 -1.08
C VAL A 251 -8.28 4.22 -0.93
N LYS A 252 -8.89 3.04 -0.85
CA LYS A 252 -10.34 2.88 -0.72
C LYS A 252 -10.87 3.33 0.64
N THR A 253 -10.17 3.04 1.74
CA THR A 253 -10.62 3.43 3.08
C THR A 253 -10.58 4.95 3.26
N ILE A 254 -9.49 5.60 2.81
CA ILE A 254 -9.37 7.07 2.81
C ILE A 254 -10.43 7.71 1.90
N ALA A 255 -10.57 7.22 0.65
CA ALA A 255 -11.53 7.75 -0.31
C ALA A 255 -12.98 7.71 0.18
N ASN A 256 -13.38 6.60 0.82
CA ASN A 256 -14.72 6.45 1.38
C ASN A 256 -14.99 7.42 2.53
N ALA A 257 -14.05 7.54 3.47
CA ALA A 257 -14.19 8.44 4.61
C ALA A 257 -14.23 9.92 4.17
N MET A 258 -13.39 10.30 3.20
CA MET A 258 -13.43 11.63 2.59
C MET A 258 -14.76 11.90 1.88
N SER A 259 -15.27 10.93 1.10
CA SER A 259 -16.56 11.07 0.40
C SER A 259 -17.72 11.27 1.36
N ALA A 260 -17.69 10.60 2.51
CA ALA A 260 -18.73 10.70 3.53
C ALA A 260 -18.76 12.08 4.20
N LEU A 261 -17.60 12.72 4.42
CA LEU A 261 -17.48 13.97 5.16
C LEU A 261 -17.43 15.23 4.28
N LEU A 262 -16.82 15.14 3.09
CA LEU A 262 -16.69 16.27 2.16
C LEU A 262 -17.81 16.30 1.11
N GLY A 263 -18.62 15.23 1.04
CA GLY A 263 -19.56 14.98 -0.03
C GLY A 263 -18.89 14.30 -1.23
N ALA A 264 -19.63 13.45 -1.93
CA ALA A 264 -19.13 12.83 -3.16
C ALA A 264 -18.84 13.93 -4.20
N PRO A 265 -17.61 14.03 -4.75
CA PRO A 265 -17.36 14.88 -5.89
C PRO A 265 -18.31 14.44 -7.02
N ALA A 266 -19.01 15.39 -7.62
CA ALA A 266 -20.06 15.10 -8.59
C ALA A 266 -19.52 14.14 -9.68
N PRO A 267 -20.12 12.95 -9.85
CA PRO A 267 -19.79 12.11 -10.99
C PRO A 267 -20.17 12.87 -12.26
N VAL A 268 -19.34 12.76 -13.29
CA VAL A 268 -19.70 13.20 -14.64
C VAL A 268 -20.90 12.34 -15.09
N SER A 269 -22.11 12.87 -14.88
CA SER A 269 -23.42 12.61 -15.56
C SER A 269 -23.55 11.28 -16.32
N GLN A 270 -24.52 10.36 -16.13
CA GLN A 270 -25.91 10.32 -15.61
C GLN A 270 -26.38 8.82 -15.69
N PRO A 271 -27.64 8.42 -15.38
CA PRO A 271 -28.65 8.89 -14.44
C PRO A 271 -29.07 7.81 -13.41
N MET A 272 -29.72 8.25 -12.33
CA MET A 272 -30.22 7.43 -11.23
C MET A 272 -31.41 6.52 -11.64
N THR A 273 -31.36 5.25 -11.22
CA THR A 273 -32.54 4.48 -10.83
C THR A 273 -32.36 4.00 -9.40
N ALA A 274 -33.39 4.22 -8.58
CA ALA A 274 -33.37 4.03 -7.13
C ALA A 274 -33.68 2.58 -6.68
N ALA A 275 -33.01 2.22 -5.58
CA ALA A 275 -33.37 1.26 -4.52
C ALA A 275 -33.22 -0.26 -4.79
N PRO A 276 -33.08 -1.12 -3.74
CA PRO A 276 -33.02 -0.83 -2.30
C PRO A 276 -31.75 -1.35 -1.59
N ALA A 277 -31.60 -0.89 -0.33
CA ALA A 277 -30.63 -1.33 0.64
C ALA A 277 -30.70 -2.84 0.90
N ASN A 278 -29.57 -3.53 0.71
CA ASN A 278 -29.30 -4.79 1.37
C ASN A 278 -27.82 -4.83 1.75
N THR A 279 -27.52 -4.40 2.97
CA THR A 279 -26.18 -4.42 3.55
C THR A 279 -25.85 -5.86 3.95
N GLN A 280 -25.23 -6.60 3.03
CA GLN A 280 -24.36 -7.70 3.40
C GLN A 280 -22.94 -7.27 3.06
N ALA A 281 -22.21 -6.89 4.10
CA ALA A 281 -20.77 -6.75 4.06
C ALA A 281 -20.16 -8.07 3.54
N PRO A 282 -19.13 -8.04 2.68
CA PRO A 282 -18.30 -9.21 2.49
C PRO A 282 -17.58 -9.43 3.82
N ALA A 283 -17.95 -10.49 4.51
CA ALA A 283 -17.29 -10.95 5.71
C ALA A 283 -15.78 -11.05 5.45
N GLY A 284 -15.04 -10.05 5.93
CA GLY A 284 -13.63 -10.22 6.24
C GLY A 284 -13.57 -11.40 7.20
N LYS A 285 -12.88 -12.47 6.80
CA LYS A 285 -12.59 -13.57 7.71
C LYS A 285 -11.67 -13.02 8.78
N GLU A 286 -12.26 -12.54 9.87
CA GLU A 286 -11.63 -12.50 11.18
C GLU A 286 -11.13 -13.91 11.45
N ARG A 287 -9.83 -14.14 11.25
CA ARG A 287 -9.18 -15.31 11.82
C ARG A 287 -9.03 -14.98 13.30
N GLN A 288 -9.96 -15.52 14.09
CA GLN A 288 -9.77 -15.73 15.51
C GLN A 288 -8.46 -16.50 15.68
N THR A 289 -7.39 -15.81 16.07
CA THR A 289 -6.15 -16.46 16.49
C THR A 289 -6.35 -16.92 17.92
N GLU A 290 -6.89 -18.13 18.04
CA GLU A 290 -6.46 -19.05 19.08
C GLU A 290 -4.93 -19.13 19.05
N GLN A 291 -4.31 -19.04 20.22
CA GLN A 291 -2.86 -19.10 20.46
C GLN A 291 -2.16 -20.09 19.52
N ALA A 292 -1.51 -19.57 18.48
CA ALA A 292 -0.63 -20.32 17.60
C ALA A 292 0.82 -19.92 17.90
N ALA A 293 1.71 -20.92 17.90
CA ALA A 293 3.11 -20.79 18.29
C ALA A 293 3.89 -19.75 17.44
N PRO A 294 4.88 -19.05 18.04
CA PRO A 294 5.59 -17.90 17.45
C PRO A 294 6.44 -18.17 16.19
N ASP A 295 6.60 -19.44 15.76
CA ASP A 295 7.46 -19.84 14.64
C ASP A 295 6.75 -19.95 13.27
N LEU A 296 5.46 -19.60 13.18
CA LEU A 296 4.65 -19.80 11.95
C LEU A 296 4.24 -18.51 11.22
N GLU A 297 4.48 -17.32 11.79
CA GLU A 297 4.23 -16.07 11.09
C GLU A 297 5.38 -15.76 10.12
N PRO A 298 5.10 -15.35 8.86
CA PRO A 298 6.15 -14.93 7.94
C PRO A 298 6.84 -13.68 8.48
N VAL A 299 8.16 -13.55 8.24
CA VAL A 299 8.97 -12.39 8.67
C VAL A 299 8.41 -11.09 8.06
N ILE A 300 8.02 -11.15 6.79
CA ILE A 300 7.31 -10.10 6.07
C ILE A 300 6.13 -10.73 5.33
N ASP A 301 4.95 -10.15 5.51
CA ASP A 301 3.77 -10.43 4.72
C ASP A 301 3.92 -9.77 3.34
N MET A 302 4.19 -10.61 2.34
CA MET A 302 4.40 -10.15 0.97
C MET A 302 3.13 -9.57 0.33
N ASP A 303 1.94 -9.90 0.85
CA ASP A 303 0.70 -9.28 0.35
C ASP A 303 0.67 -7.79 0.73
N VAL A 304 1.15 -7.41 1.91
CA VAL A 304 1.29 -6.00 2.32
C VAL A 304 2.31 -5.26 1.47
N ILE A 305 3.44 -5.90 1.15
CA ILE A 305 4.44 -5.33 0.24
C ILE A 305 3.85 -5.10 -1.16
N ASN A 306 3.01 -6.03 -1.64
CA ASN A 306 2.32 -5.88 -2.92
C ASN A 306 1.26 -4.77 -2.86
N ASP A 307 0.51 -4.66 -1.78
CA ASP A 307 -0.48 -3.58 -1.58
C ASP A 307 0.20 -2.21 -1.50
N LEU A 308 1.38 -2.09 -0.87
CA LEU A 308 2.18 -0.87 -0.88
C LEU A 308 2.67 -0.52 -2.28
N LYS A 309 3.07 -1.51 -3.08
CA LYS A 309 3.48 -1.32 -4.48
C LYS A 309 2.31 -0.84 -5.34
N ASP A 310 1.15 -1.47 -5.18
CA ASP A 310 -0.08 -1.12 -5.89
C ASP A 310 -0.60 0.26 -5.46
N SER A 311 -0.50 0.57 -4.16
CA SER A 311 -0.82 1.88 -3.58
C SER A 311 0.22 2.94 -3.95
N GLY A 312 1.44 2.58 -4.34
CA GLY A 312 2.36 3.51 -4.98
C GLY A 312 1.89 3.91 -6.39
N GLY A 313 0.83 3.26 -6.89
CA GLY A 313 0.25 3.25 -8.23
C GLY A 313 0.86 2.18 -9.17
N GLY A 314 1.76 1.32 -8.67
CA GLY A 314 2.65 0.47 -9.48
C GLY A 314 4.08 1.01 -9.67
N SER A 315 4.65 1.74 -8.70
CA SER A 315 6.06 2.14 -8.70
C SER A 315 6.65 1.73 -7.35
N ASN A 316 7.88 1.20 -7.38
CA ASN A 316 8.61 0.90 -6.14
C ASN A 316 8.99 2.17 -5.37
N ALA A 317 8.76 3.38 -5.89
CA ALA A 317 9.16 4.62 -5.23
C ALA A 317 8.51 4.83 -3.85
N LEU A 318 7.22 4.51 -3.68
CA LEU A 318 6.59 4.56 -2.34
C LEU A 318 7.23 3.50 -1.44
N LEU A 319 7.33 2.26 -1.93
CA LEU A 319 7.90 1.16 -1.17
C LEU A 319 9.33 1.47 -0.72
N GLU A 320 10.21 1.92 -1.62
CA GLU A 320 11.60 2.29 -1.28
C GLU A 320 11.65 3.39 -0.22
N ARG A 321 10.82 4.44 -0.34
CA ARG A 321 10.77 5.50 0.69
C ARG A 321 10.30 4.95 2.04
N VAL A 322 9.25 4.14 2.04
CA VAL A 322 8.71 3.48 3.24
C VAL A 322 9.75 2.55 3.87
N LEU A 323 10.46 1.74 3.09
CA LEU A 323 11.50 0.83 3.58
C LEU A 323 12.72 1.59 4.13
N VAL A 324 13.17 2.65 3.45
CA VAL A 324 14.25 3.52 3.95
C VAL A 324 13.84 4.18 5.29
N LEU A 325 12.64 4.76 5.34
CA LEU A 325 12.13 5.35 6.58
C LEU A 325 11.99 4.31 7.69
N PHE A 326 11.59 3.08 7.36
CA PHE A 326 11.54 1.99 8.34
C PHE A 326 12.94 1.67 8.89
N GLU A 327 13.94 1.49 8.03
CA GLU A 327 15.32 1.21 8.45
C GLU A 327 15.90 2.31 9.36
N GLU A 328 15.65 3.58 9.01
CA GLU A 328 16.12 4.74 9.79
C GLU A 328 15.45 4.84 11.17
N ASN A 329 14.16 4.50 11.27
CA ASN A 329 13.38 4.69 12.49
C ASN A 329 13.28 3.44 13.37
N ALA A 330 13.46 2.23 12.82
CA ALA A 330 13.34 0.97 13.55
C ALA A 330 14.29 0.91 14.76
N ALA A 331 15.55 1.32 14.57
CA ALA A 331 16.55 1.32 15.65
C ALA A 331 16.23 2.37 16.73
N ILE A 332 15.66 3.51 16.33
CA ILE A 332 15.25 4.58 17.24
C ILE A 332 14.08 4.07 18.10
N SER A 333 13.05 3.51 17.49
CA SER A 333 11.88 2.99 18.21
C SER A 333 12.22 1.80 19.11
N LEU A 334 13.13 0.91 18.71
CA LEU A 334 13.60 -0.15 19.61
C LEU A 334 14.25 0.45 20.87
N LYS A 335 15.10 1.47 20.69
CA LYS A 335 15.75 2.15 21.80
C LYS A 335 14.74 2.86 22.72
N GLU A 336 13.70 3.48 22.16
CA GLU A 336 12.62 4.10 22.95
C GLU A 336 11.90 3.08 23.83
N ILE A 337 11.65 1.86 23.32
CA ILE A 337 11.08 0.76 24.11
C ILE A 337 12.06 0.32 25.21
N GLU A 338 13.34 0.18 24.90
CA GLU A 338 14.38 -0.16 25.89
C GLU A 338 14.49 0.89 26.99
N ASP A 339 14.49 2.18 26.64
CA ASP A 339 14.57 3.28 27.59
C ASP A 339 13.29 3.36 28.46
N ALA A 340 12.11 3.15 27.87
CA ALA A 340 10.83 3.11 28.60
C ALA A 340 10.75 1.92 29.56
N SER A 341 11.41 0.80 29.26
CA SER A 341 11.43 -0.39 30.13
C SER A 341 12.15 -0.18 31.46
N GLY A 342 13.00 0.85 31.55
CA GLY A 342 13.68 1.25 32.77
C GLY A 342 12.85 2.20 33.66
N SER A 343 11.65 2.59 33.23
CA SER A 343 10.75 3.48 33.97
C SER A 343 9.61 2.69 34.65
N ASP A 344 9.07 3.21 35.75
CA ASP A 344 7.88 2.64 36.42
C ASP A 344 6.56 3.01 35.69
N GLU A 345 6.62 3.62 34.51
CA GLU A 345 5.46 4.11 33.76
C GLU A 345 5.06 3.12 32.66
N ALA A 346 4.24 2.13 33.02
CA ALA A 346 3.76 1.08 32.11
C ALA A 346 3.08 1.63 30.84
N ASP A 347 2.39 2.78 30.95
CA ASP A 347 1.75 3.43 29.80
C ASP A 347 2.76 3.91 28.76
N ASN A 348 3.92 4.44 29.18
CA ASN A 348 4.96 4.86 28.25
C ASN A 348 5.56 3.68 27.49
N LEU A 349 5.77 2.54 28.18
CA LEU A 349 6.24 1.33 27.54
C LEU A 349 5.21 0.77 26.56
N ALA A 350 3.91 0.84 26.91
CA ALA A 350 2.83 0.45 26.01
C ALA A 350 2.79 1.33 24.75
N ASP A 351 2.95 2.65 24.90
CA ASP A 351 2.91 3.59 23.79
C ASP A 351 4.15 3.45 22.88
N ALA A 352 5.34 3.24 23.45
CA ALA A 352 6.54 2.94 22.67
C ALA A 352 6.40 1.62 21.87
N ALA A 353 5.84 0.58 22.50
CA ALA A 353 5.55 -0.69 21.82
C ALA A 353 4.50 -0.50 20.70
N HIS A 354 3.49 0.32 20.93
CA HIS A 354 2.46 0.66 19.95
C HIS A 354 3.04 1.36 18.72
N ALA A 355 3.94 2.33 18.92
CA ALA A 355 4.59 3.07 17.84
C ALA A 355 5.37 2.15 16.89
N LEU A 356 6.21 1.25 17.45
CA LEU A 356 6.95 0.27 16.65
C LEU A 356 6.02 -0.75 15.97
N LYS A 357 4.98 -1.21 16.66
CA LYS A 357 3.95 -2.10 16.09
C LYS A 357 3.31 -1.47 14.84
N SER A 358 2.89 -0.21 14.92
CA SER A 358 2.26 0.51 13.80
C SER A 358 3.22 0.60 12.61
N MET A 359 4.49 0.90 12.87
CA MET A 359 5.52 0.97 11.83
C MET A 359 5.69 -0.37 11.11
N CYS A 360 5.75 -1.46 11.88
CA CYS A 360 5.89 -2.82 11.37
C CYS A 360 4.68 -3.23 10.53
N ALA A 361 3.47 -2.83 10.93
CA ALA A 361 2.25 -3.15 10.19
C ALA A 361 2.23 -2.58 8.76
N ASN A 362 2.81 -1.39 8.53
CA ASN A 362 2.84 -0.78 7.20
C ASN A 362 3.68 -1.56 6.19
N ILE A 363 4.76 -2.20 6.64
CA ILE A 363 5.64 -2.97 5.76
C ILE A 363 5.35 -4.48 5.82
N GLY A 364 4.30 -4.88 6.53
CA GLY A 364 3.94 -6.29 6.70
C GLY A 364 4.89 -7.07 7.62
N ALA A 365 5.68 -6.43 8.48
CA ALA A 365 6.58 -7.10 9.43
C ALA A 365 5.80 -7.78 10.57
N ALA A 366 5.07 -8.84 10.24
CA ALA A 366 4.05 -9.47 11.06
C ALA A 366 4.62 -9.98 12.39
N ARG A 367 5.77 -10.66 12.36
CA ARG A 367 6.41 -11.21 13.58
C ARG A 367 6.76 -10.13 14.60
N THR A 368 7.38 -9.04 14.14
CA THR A 368 7.75 -7.93 15.02
C THR A 368 6.51 -7.20 15.52
N ALA A 369 5.53 -6.95 14.64
CA ALA A 369 4.25 -6.35 15.02
C ALA A 369 3.53 -7.17 16.10
N ALA A 370 3.53 -8.50 15.98
CA ALA A 370 2.92 -9.41 16.95
C ALA A 370 3.68 -9.41 18.29
N ALA A 371 5.01 -9.36 18.28
CA ALA A 371 5.83 -9.23 19.50
C ALA A 371 5.54 -7.92 20.23
N CYS A 372 5.50 -6.79 19.51
CA CYS A 372 5.12 -5.50 20.06
C CYS A 372 3.67 -5.49 20.58
N ALA A 373 2.73 -6.12 19.88
CA ALA A 373 1.33 -6.22 20.30
C ALA A 373 1.17 -6.95 21.65
N ARG A 374 1.95 -8.01 21.89
CA ARG A 374 1.94 -8.73 23.17
C ARG A 374 2.43 -7.85 24.31
N LEU A 375 3.55 -7.15 24.09
CA LEU A 375 4.09 -6.23 25.09
C LEU A 375 3.13 -5.08 25.40
N GLU A 376 2.58 -4.44 24.35
CA GLU A 376 1.59 -3.36 24.47
C GLU A 376 0.38 -3.83 25.30
N LEU A 377 -0.21 -4.98 24.95
CA LEU A 377 -1.41 -5.48 25.61
C LEU A 377 -1.17 -5.81 27.08
N ALA A 378 -0.03 -6.45 27.39
CA ALA A 378 0.34 -6.79 28.76
C ALA A 378 0.51 -5.53 29.63
N MET A 379 1.17 -4.50 29.10
CA MET A 379 1.36 -3.23 29.79
C MET A 379 0.04 -2.49 30.03
N ARG A 380 -0.84 -2.41 29.02
CA ARG A 380 -2.16 -1.77 29.16
C ARG A 380 -3.09 -2.49 30.15
N ARG A 381 -2.89 -3.79 30.38
CA ARG A 381 -3.69 -4.61 31.30
C ARG A 381 -3.09 -4.72 32.70
N GLY A 382 -1.83 -4.32 32.89
CA GLY A 382 -1.09 -4.55 34.12
C GLY A 382 -0.79 -6.04 34.37
N ASP A 383 -0.63 -6.82 33.30
CA ASP A 383 -0.29 -8.24 33.39
C ASP A 383 1.19 -8.41 33.78
N GLU A 384 1.51 -9.45 34.58
CA GLU A 384 2.89 -9.77 34.93
C GLU A 384 3.59 -10.48 33.75
N ILE A 385 4.67 -9.88 33.24
CA ILE A 385 5.38 -10.32 32.03
C ILE A 385 6.90 -10.18 32.20
N ASP A 386 7.67 -11.09 31.60
CA ASP A 386 9.13 -10.99 31.50
C ASP A 386 9.52 -9.92 30.48
N ILE A 387 9.60 -8.65 30.92
CA ILE A 387 9.99 -7.51 30.09
C ILE A 387 11.34 -7.76 29.39
N PRO A 388 12.43 -8.20 30.08
CA PRO A 388 13.68 -8.57 29.41
C PRO A 388 13.52 -9.64 28.33
N GLY A 389 12.65 -10.63 28.55
CA GLY A 389 12.30 -11.64 27.55
C GLY A 389 11.63 -11.04 26.32
N SER A 390 10.62 -10.19 26.51
CA SER A 390 9.91 -9.50 25.42
C SER A 390 10.80 -8.57 24.62
N LEU A 391 11.70 -7.82 25.28
CA LEU A 391 12.67 -6.95 24.58
C LEU A 391 13.61 -7.76 23.69
N ARG A 392 14.12 -8.90 24.19
CA ARG A 392 14.94 -9.82 23.37
C ARG A 392 14.18 -10.35 22.17
N GLU A 393 12.91 -10.73 22.35
CA GLU A 393 12.07 -11.21 21.25
C GLU A 393 11.84 -10.12 20.18
N ILE A 394 11.50 -8.89 20.60
CA ILE A 394 11.30 -7.75 19.68
C ILE A 394 12.61 -7.45 18.94
N SER A 395 13.74 -7.40 19.64
CA SER A 395 15.06 -7.16 19.03
C SER A 395 15.42 -8.22 17.98
N GLN A 396 15.21 -9.51 18.30
CA GLN A 396 15.51 -10.62 17.37
C GLN A 396 14.60 -10.63 16.14
N THR A 397 13.30 -10.42 16.34
CA THR A 397 12.34 -10.37 15.22
C THR A 397 12.57 -9.15 14.34
N LEU A 398 12.84 -7.98 14.92
CA LEU A 398 13.19 -6.76 14.18
C LEU A 398 14.49 -6.92 13.38
N ALA A 399 15.52 -7.55 13.94
CA ALA A 399 16.76 -7.84 13.21
C ALA A 399 16.49 -8.72 11.98
N ALA A 400 15.69 -9.79 12.14
CA ALA A 400 15.30 -10.64 11.01
C ALA A 400 14.48 -9.88 9.95
N THR A 401 13.60 -8.97 10.37
CA THR A 401 12.87 -8.08 9.45
C THR A 401 13.81 -7.16 8.68
N LEU A 402 14.80 -6.54 9.34
CA LEU A 402 15.76 -5.66 8.66
C LEU A 402 16.61 -6.41 7.63
N ASP A 403 17.05 -7.64 7.94
CA ASP A 403 17.78 -8.49 6.99
C ASP A 403 16.92 -8.84 5.76
N GLU A 404 15.65 -9.16 5.98
CA GLU A 404 14.71 -9.45 4.88
C GLU A 404 14.42 -8.20 4.04
N ILE A 405 14.27 -7.02 4.66
CA ILE A 405 14.12 -5.74 3.95
C ILE A 405 15.34 -5.47 3.07
N GLN A 406 16.56 -5.65 3.60
CA GLN A 406 17.79 -5.49 2.82
C GLN A 406 17.81 -6.44 1.62
N THR A 407 17.38 -7.68 1.81
CA THR A 407 17.26 -8.67 0.72
C THR A 407 16.23 -8.22 -0.32
N LEU A 408 15.07 -7.73 0.10
CA LEU A 408 14.02 -7.21 -0.78
C LEU A 408 14.47 -5.99 -1.58
N ARG A 409 15.25 -5.09 -0.97
CA ARG A 409 15.80 -3.90 -1.65
C ARG A 409 16.91 -4.27 -2.62
N GLN A 410 17.78 -5.23 -2.26
CA GLN A 410 18.78 -5.78 -3.18
C GLN A 410 18.15 -6.54 -4.35
N ALA A 411 16.98 -7.14 -4.18
CA ALA A 411 16.22 -7.79 -5.25
C ALA A 411 15.39 -6.79 -6.11
N SER A 412 15.13 -5.60 -5.57
CA SER A 412 14.36 -4.52 -6.21
C SER A 412 15.23 -3.47 -6.94
N LEU A 413 16.53 -3.40 -6.61
CA LEU A 413 17.61 -2.77 -7.39
C LEU A 413 18.11 -3.73 -8.48
#